data_AF-A0A0K6IM62-F1
#
_entry.id   AF-A0A0K6IM62-F1
#
_cell.length_a   1.000
_cell.length_b   1.000
_cell.length_c   1.000
_cell.angle_alpha   90.00
_cell.angle_beta   90.00
_cell.angle_gamma   90.00
#
_symmetry.space_group_name_H-M   'P 1'
#
loop_
_entity.id
_entity.type
_entity.pdbx_description
1 polymer ?
#
loop_
_entity_poly.entity_id
_entity_poly.type
_entity_poly.pdbx_seq_one_letter_code
_entity_poly.pdbx_strand_id
1 'polypeptide(L)'
;MDIILKIIIVVSMSFLCVFWAYIYGWKEPMEREKKRVKEEERKKRRDEENRREREYRKKRRDEENRREREEVKKIYESEKKEKLEAWELLLGESFGVDCKDKNKDKIDLYGIDFLYHMTDVENLSMVLEHGLLPHNNSYVSERIDNKDVNGRRNRKDPIYGKVIHDYVPFYFNPKNPMLFVNRYKQHGIIILVFSNDLLFREGAIFTNGNAAKNNTKFFSSLDCLGEINWDCIKAEYWNSFENGKSERMAEILVPDRVEINSLCHIICFDESQRVYVKCMAPEIKVIVDRNMYF
;
A
#
# COMPACT_ATOMS: atom_id res chain seq x y z
N MET A 1 -10.85 -67.82 -73.04
CA MET A 1 -11.13 -67.58 -71.60
C MET A 1 -10.01 -66.85 -70.86
N ASP A 2 -8.76 -66.86 -71.36
CA ASP A 2 -7.59 -66.30 -70.65
C ASP A 2 -7.55 -64.77 -70.46
N ILE A 3 -8.14 -63.99 -71.37
CA ILE A 3 -8.03 -62.52 -71.31
C ILE A 3 -8.95 -61.93 -70.24
N ILE A 4 -10.17 -62.45 -70.12
CA ILE A 4 -11.14 -61.97 -69.14
C ILE A 4 -10.66 -62.27 -67.71
N LEU A 5 -10.09 -63.46 -67.49
CA LEU A 5 -9.54 -63.82 -66.18
C LEU A 5 -8.34 -62.94 -65.79
N LYS A 6 -7.46 -62.62 -66.74
CA LYS A 6 -6.33 -61.68 -66.51
C LYS A 6 -6.82 -60.27 -66.19
N ILE A 7 -7.85 -59.76 -66.87
CA ILE A 7 -8.42 -58.44 -66.59
C ILE A 7 -9.05 -58.40 -65.19
N ILE A 8 -9.80 -59.43 -64.79
CA ILE A 8 -10.40 -59.51 -63.45
C ILE A 8 -9.33 -59.54 -62.34
N ILE A 9 -8.22 -60.26 -62.56
CA ILE A 9 -7.11 -60.31 -61.60
C ILE A 9 -6.41 -58.95 -61.48
N VAL A 10 -6.13 -58.28 -62.60
CA VAL A 10 -5.47 -56.96 -62.60
C VAL A 10 -6.35 -55.89 -61.96
N VAL A 11 -7.66 -55.90 -62.26
CA VAL A 11 -8.61 -54.95 -61.66
C VAL A 11 -8.75 -55.22 -60.15
N SER A 12 -8.90 -56.47 -59.72
CA SER A 12 -9.02 -56.80 -58.29
C SER A 12 -7.74 -56.51 -57.50
N MET A 13 -6.56 -56.79 -58.04
CA MET A 13 -5.29 -56.40 -57.42
C MET A 13 -5.13 -54.88 -57.31
N SER A 14 -5.60 -54.11 -58.30
CA SER A 14 -5.55 -52.65 -58.26
C SER A 14 -6.47 -52.08 -57.19
N PHE A 15 -7.69 -52.60 -57.06
CA PHE A 15 -8.62 -52.21 -56.00
C PHE A 15 -8.09 -52.57 -54.61
N LEU A 16 -7.50 -53.75 -54.44
CA LEU A 16 -6.86 -54.16 -53.18
C LEU A 16 -5.68 -53.23 -52.83
N CYS A 17 -4.87 -52.83 -53.81
CA CYS A 17 -3.72 -51.94 -53.59
C CYS A 17 -4.16 -50.53 -53.18
N VAL A 18 -5.20 -49.96 -53.84
CA VAL A 18 -5.77 -48.66 -53.48
C VAL A 18 -6.47 -48.72 -52.11
N PHE A 19 -7.18 -49.80 -51.81
CA PHE A 19 -7.82 -50.00 -50.51
C PHE A 19 -6.80 -50.15 -49.38
N TRP A 20 -5.72 -50.92 -49.60
CA TRP A 20 -4.63 -51.02 -48.65
C TRP A 20 -3.89 -49.68 -48.48
N ALA A 21 -3.63 -48.95 -49.57
CA ALA A 21 -3.02 -47.61 -49.50
C ALA A 21 -3.90 -46.62 -48.71
N TYR A 22 -5.23 -46.69 -48.87
CA TYR A 22 -6.17 -45.87 -48.12
C TYR A 22 -6.20 -46.23 -46.63
N ILE A 23 -6.33 -47.52 -46.30
CA ILE A 23 -6.39 -48.01 -44.92
C ILE A 23 -5.06 -47.77 -44.18
N TYR A 24 -3.92 -48.12 -44.78
CA TYR A 24 -2.61 -47.93 -44.14
C TYR A 24 -2.15 -46.47 -44.17
N GLY A 25 -2.49 -45.72 -45.22
CA GLY A 25 -2.21 -44.29 -45.31
C GLY A 25 -2.90 -43.46 -44.22
N TRP A 26 -4.07 -43.88 -43.73
CA TRP A 26 -4.82 -43.20 -42.65
C TRP A 26 -4.56 -43.77 -41.25
N LYS A 27 -4.09 -45.01 -41.13
CA LYS A 27 -3.84 -45.66 -39.83
C LYS A 27 -2.71 -45.00 -39.04
N GLU A 28 -1.59 -44.68 -39.69
CA GLU A 28 -0.46 -44.03 -39.01
C GLU A 28 -0.75 -42.59 -38.54
N PRO A 29 -1.39 -41.71 -39.34
CA PRO A 29 -1.85 -40.41 -38.87
C PRO A 29 -2.81 -40.49 -37.67
N MET A 30 -3.78 -41.41 -37.68
CA MET A 30 -4.70 -41.60 -36.55
C MET A 30 -3.98 -42.05 -35.28
N GLU A 31 -3.05 -43.00 -35.37
CA GLU A 31 -2.28 -43.46 -34.20
C GLU A 31 -1.34 -42.36 -33.66
N ARG A 32 -0.77 -41.53 -34.53
CA ARG A 32 -0.02 -40.32 -34.12
C ARG A 32 -0.91 -39.32 -33.40
N GLU A 33 -2.12 -39.08 -33.90
CA GLU A 33 -3.08 -38.18 -33.28
C GLU A 33 -3.52 -38.68 -31.89
N LYS A 34 -3.86 -39.97 -31.77
CA LYS A 34 -4.18 -40.59 -30.47
C LYS A 34 -3.04 -40.46 -29.46
N LYS A 35 -1.79 -40.64 -29.90
CA LYS A 35 -0.60 -40.43 -29.04
C LYS A 35 -0.49 -38.97 -28.61
N ARG A 36 -0.67 -38.02 -29.53
CA ARG A 36 -0.61 -36.58 -29.25
C ARG A 36 -1.67 -36.14 -28.24
N VAL A 37 -2.92 -36.56 -28.43
CA VAL A 37 -4.03 -36.28 -27.48
C VAL A 37 -3.72 -36.85 -26.10
N LYS A 38 -3.24 -38.11 -26.04
CA LYS A 38 -2.88 -38.76 -24.77
C LYS A 38 -1.71 -38.06 -24.06
N GLU A 39 -0.77 -37.51 -24.82
CA GLU A 39 0.36 -36.74 -24.29
C GLU A 39 -0.07 -35.34 -23.80
N GLU A 40 -0.95 -34.65 -24.52
CA GLU A 40 -1.56 -33.40 -24.08
C GLU A 40 -2.36 -33.56 -22.80
N GLU A 41 -3.17 -34.62 -22.68
CA GLU A 41 -3.89 -34.92 -21.44
C GLU A 41 -2.94 -35.17 -20.27
N ARG A 42 -1.83 -35.89 -20.50
CA ARG A 42 -0.79 -36.09 -19.47
C ARG A 42 -0.12 -34.78 -19.09
N LYS A 43 0.08 -33.85 -20.03
CA LYS A 43 0.62 -32.51 -19.76
C LYS A 43 -0.36 -31.68 -18.94
N LYS A 44 -1.64 -31.63 -19.33
CA LYS A 44 -2.70 -30.93 -18.59
C LYS A 44 -2.83 -31.44 -17.14
N ARG A 45 -2.79 -32.76 -16.93
CA ARG A 45 -2.81 -33.35 -15.58
C ARG A 45 -1.61 -32.90 -14.73
N ARG A 46 -0.39 -32.91 -15.29
CA ARG A 46 0.81 -32.42 -14.60
C ARG A 46 0.76 -30.92 -14.30
N ASP A 47 0.29 -30.12 -15.24
CA ASP A 47 0.16 -28.67 -15.06
C ASP A 47 -0.86 -28.33 -13.96
N GLU A 48 -1.97 -29.06 -13.90
CA GLU A 48 -2.97 -28.88 -12.86
C GLU A 48 -2.50 -29.35 -11.48
N GLU A 49 -1.76 -30.46 -11.40
CA GLU A 49 -1.11 -30.93 -10.18
C GLU A 49 -0.07 -29.92 -9.67
N ASN A 50 0.79 -29.43 -10.55
CA ASN A 50 1.75 -28.35 -10.25
C ASN A 50 1.04 -27.08 -9.76
N ARG A 51 -0.11 -26.73 -10.36
CA ARG A 51 -0.92 -25.57 -9.93
C ARG A 51 -1.45 -25.78 -8.51
N ARG A 52 -2.03 -26.96 -8.22
CA ARG A 52 -2.53 -27.31 -6.88
C ARG A 52 -1.43 -27.31 -5.85
N GLU A 53 -0.25 -27.82 -6.19
CA GLU A 53 0.89 -27.83 -5.29
C GLU A 53 1.40 -26.41 -5.00
N ARG A 54 1.46 -25.53 -6.01
CA ARG A 54 1.79 -24.11 -5.82
C ARG A 54 0.77 -23.40 -4.93
N GLU A 55 -0.52 -23.63 -5.17
CA GLU A 55 -1.60 -23.08 -4.35
C GLU A 55 -1.52 -23.57 -2.90
N TYR A 56 -1.23 -24.87 -2.69
CA TYR A 56 -1.04 -25.45 -1.36
C TYR A 56 0.18 -24.87 -0.64
N ARG A 57 1.34 -24.80 -1.31
CA ARG A 57 2.56 -24.20 -0.75
C ARG A 57 2.34 -22.73 -0.39
N LYS A 58 1.60 -21.99 -1.22
CA LYS A 58 1.23 -20.60 -0.95
C LYS A 58 0.35 -20.49 0.29
N LYS A 59 -0.75 -21.27 0.36
CA LYS A 59 -1.64 -21.29 1.53
C LYS A 59 -0.88 -21.62 2.82
N ARG A 60 0.01 -22.61 2.77
CA ARG A 60 0.86 -22.98 3.91
C ARG A 60 1.76 -21.85 4.37
N ARG A 61 2.40 -21.14 3.43
CA ARG A 61 3.24 -19.98 3.73
C ARG A 61 2.42 -18.82 4.31
N ASP A 62 1.23 -18.56 3.74
CA ASP A 62 0.33 -17.51 4.21
C ASP A 62 -0.16 -17.81 5.64
N GLU A 63 -0.47 -19.08 5.95
CA GLU A 63 -0.86 -19.55 7.28
C GLU A 63 0.28 -19.43 8.31
N GLU A 64 1.50 -19.78 7.92
CA GLU A 64 2.71 -19.68 8.75
C GLU A 64 3.04 -18.21 9.05
N ASN A 65 3.06 -17.36 8.01
CA ASN A 65 3.20 -15.92 8.17
C ASN A 65 2.09 -15.31 9.04
N ARG A 66 0.85 -15.84 8.99
CA ARG A 66 -0.24 -15.40 9.86
C ARG A 66 0.04 -15.73 11.31
N ARG A 67 0.52 -16.94 11.62
CA ARG A 67 0.87 -17.36 12.99
C ARG A 67 2.03 -16.55 13.54
N GLU A 68 3.09 -16.36 12.76
CA GLU A 68 4.22 -15.52 13.15
C GLU A 68 3.76 -14.09 13.49
N ARG A 69 2.85 -13.52 12.68
CA ARG A 69 2.26 -12.20 12.98
C ARG A 69 1.42 -12.18 14.24
N GLU A 70 0.64 -13.22 14.49
CA GLU A 70 -0.15 -13.35 15.73
C GLU A 70 0.76 -13.48 16.96
N GLU A 71 1.89 -14.16 16.85
CA GLU A 71 2.90 -14.26 17.91
C GLU A 71 3.61 -12.92 18.15
N VAL A 72 4.09 -12.27 17.09
CA VAL A 72 4.68 -10.93 17.19
C VAL A 72 3.69 -9.93 17.78
N LYS A 73 2.42 -10.00 17.39
CA LYS A 73 1.36 -9.16 17.97
C LYS A 73 1.18 -9.41 19.46
N LYS A 74 1.18 -10.68 19.90
CA LYS A 74 1.11 -11.01 21.33
C LYS A 74 2.30 -10.46 22.11
N ILE A 75 3.52 -10.57 21.56
CA ILE A 75 4.74 -10.00 22.16
C ILE A 75 4.59 -8.49 22.28
N TYR A 76 4.24 -7.81 21.19
CA TYR A 76 4.06 -6.37 21.19
C TYR A 76 2.97 -5.90 22.17
N GLU A 77 1.81 -6.59 22.22
CA GLU A 77 0.75 -6.29 23.18
C GLU A 77 1.21 -6.53 24.63
N SER A 78 2.02 -7.56 24.89
CA SER A 78 2.61 -7.80 26.21
C SER A 78 3.60 -6.72 26.62
N GLU A 79 4.53 -6.35 25.73
CA GLU A 79 5.50 -5.27 25.98
C GLU A 79 4.79 -3.92 26.16
N LYS A 80 3.75 -3.65 25.36
CA LYS A 80 2.92 -2.46 25.49
C LYS A 80 2.21 -2.44 26.84
N LYS A 81 1.66 -3.58 27.28
CA LYS A 81 0.98 -3.71 28.58
C LYS A 81 1.94 -3.50 29.73
N GLU A 82 3.12 -4.13 29.70
CA GLU A 82 4.18 -3.94 30.70
C GLU A 82 4.63 -2.49 30.76
N LYS A 83 4.84 -1.85 29.61
CA LYS A 83 5.17 -0.42 29.54
C LYS A 83 4.06 0.45 30.11
N LEU A 84 2.79 0.18 29.81
CA LEU A 84 1.64 0.91 30.36
C LEU A 84 1.53 0.75 31.87
N GLU A 85 1.63 -0.48 32.38
CA GLU A 85 1.56 -0.79 33.81
C GLU A 85 2.71 -0.13 34.59
N ALA A 86 3.93 -0.19 34.06
CA ALA A 86 5.07 0.52 34.61
C ALA A 86 4.83 2.04 34.61
N TRP A 87 4.21 2.56 33.56
CA TRP A 87 3.82 3.97 33.46
C TRP A 87 2.76 4.37 34.50
N GLU A 88 1.73 3.56 34.71
CA GLU A 88 0.69 3.79 35.72
C GLU A 88 1.27 3.76 37.15
N LEU A 89 2.25 2.87 37.40
CA LEU A 89 2.97 2.80 38.68
C LEU A 89 3.82 4.05 38.93
N LEU A 90 4.52 4.56 37.91
CA LEU A 90 5.31 5.80 37.97
C LEU A 90 4.44 7.06 38.14
N LEU A 91 3.22 7.05 37.58
CA LEU A 91 2.24 8.12 37.77
C LEU A 91 1.69 8.18 39.20
N GLY A 92 1.65 7.05 39.91
CA GLY A 92 1.28 6.98 41.33
C GLY A 92 2.31 7.59 42.29
N GLU A 93 3.57 7.71 41.87
CA GLU A 93 4.68 8.19 42.72
C GLU A 93 5.18 9.61 42.40
N SER A 94 4.68 10.28 41.34
CA SER A 94 5.22 11.57 40.91
C SER A 94 4.27 12.76 41.12
N PHE A 95 4.42 13.42 42.28
CA PHE A 95 4.09 14.84 42.44
C PHE A 95 5.05 15.68 41.56
N GLY A 96 4.53 16.29 40.47
CA GLY A 96 5.19 17.43 39.81
C GLY A 96 6.07 17.17 38.58
N VAL A 97 5.66 16.33 37.63
CA VAL A 97 6.29 16.26 36.28
C VAL A 97 5.47 17.08 35.28
N ASP A 98 6.16 17.96 34.54
CA ASP A 98 5.60 18.83 33.49
C ASP A 98 4.80 18.00 32.45
N CYS A 99 3.65 18.51 32.03
CA CYS A 99 2.72 17.80 31.15
C CYS A 99 3.31 17.53 29.75
N LYS A 100 4.37 18.25 29.36
CA LYS A 100 5.08 18.05 28.09
C LYS A 100 5.88 16.75 28.05
N ASP A 101 6.58 16.40 29.13
CA ASP A 101 7.40 15.17 29.16
C ASP A 101 6.52 13.91 29.13
N LYS A 102 5.41 13.93 29.88
CA LYS A 102 4.44 12.83 29.91
C LYS A 102 3.85 12.47 28.55
N ASN A 103 3.65 13.44 27.67
CA ASN A 103 3.10 13.16 26.36
C ASN A 103 4.18 12.82 25.33
N LYS A 104 5.44 13.22 25.56
CA LYS A 104 6.56 12.83 24.69
C LYS A 104 6.81 11.32 24.77
N ASP A 105 6.78 10.75 25.97
CA ASP A 105 6.87 9.30 26.19
C ASP A 105 5.77 8.52 25.43
N LYS A 106 4.57 9.09 25.27
CA LYS A 106 3.48 8.46 24.52
C LYS A 106 3.76 8.44 23.02
N ILE A 107 4.31 9.51 22.47
CA ILE A 107 4.69 9.59 21.05
C ILE A 107 5.80 8.56 20.77
N ASP A 108 6.78 8.47 21.67
CA ASP A 108 7.88 7.51 21.58
C ASP A 108 7.39 6.06 21.71
N LEU A 109 6.40 5.79 22.58
CA LEU A 109 5.75 4.47 22.70
C LEU A 109 5.20 3.96 21.36
N TYR A 110 4.63 4.85 20.55
CA TYR A 110 4.09 4.52 19.23
C TYR A 110 5.12 4.71 18.11
N GLY A 111 6.34 5.16 18.40
CA GLY A 111 7.43 5.36 17.45
C GLY A 111 7.06 6.37 16.35
N ILE A 112 6.48 7.52 16.74
CA ILE A 112 6.12 8.58 15.81
C ILE A 112 7.25 9.60 15.77
N ASP A 113 8.25 9.36 14.94
CA ASP A 113 9.40 10.27 14.82
C ASP A 113 9.04 11.55 14.05
N PHE A 114 8.26 11.40 12.97
CA PHE A 114 7.91 12.47 12.05
C PHE A 114 6.48 12.32 11.51
N LEU A 115 5.97 13.40 10.95
CA LEU A 115 4.71 13.45 10.23
C LEU A 115 4.95 13.82 8.77
N TYR A 116 4.21 13.19 7.87
CA TYR A 116 4.51 13.25 6.44
C TYR A 116 3.37 13.90 5.67
N HIS A 117 3.69 14.91 4.86
CA HIS A 117 2.77 15.47 3.87
C HIS A 117 3.31 15.23 2.47
N MET A 118 2.45 14.80 1.55
CA MET A 118 2.83 14.58 0.15
C MET A 118 2.20 15.65 -0.71
N THR A 119 2.99 16.23 -1.61
CA THR A 119 2.53 17.24 -2.56
C THR A 119 3.30 17.10 -3.88
N ASP A 120 2.78 17.72 -4.92
CA ASP A 120 3.52 17.89 -6.16
C ASP A 120 4.70 18.87 -5.94
N VAL A 121 5.84 18.58 -6.56
CA VAL A 121 7.06 19.37 -6.45
C VAL A 121 6.87 20.82 -6.92
N GLU A 122 5.95 21.05 -7.88
CA GLU A 122 5.62 22.39 -8.37
C GLU A 122 4.92 23.27 -7.32
N ASN A 123 4.35 22.67 -6.27
CA ASN A 123 3.77 23.43 -5.16
C ASN A 123 4.83 23.90 -4.14
N LEU A 124 6.07 23.43 -4.24
CA LEU A 124 7.07 23.65 -3.19
C LEU A 124 7.33 25.14 -2.95
N SER A 125 7.51 25.93 -4.02
CA SER A 125 7.77 27.38 -3.89
C SER A 125 6.67 28.09 -3.10
N MET A 126 5.41 27.76 -3.35
CA MET A 126 4.26 28.31 -2.63
C MET A 126 4.22 27.84 -1.17
N VAL A 127 4.57 26.58 -0.90
CA VAL A 127 4.66 26.05 0.47
C VAL A 127 5.78 26.74 1.26
N LEU A 128 6.91 27.05 0.62
CA LEU A 128 8.02 27.77 1.26
C LEU A 128 7.64 29.22 1.58
N GLU A 129 6.89 29.88 0.70
CA GLU A 129 6.51 31.29 0.86
C GLU A 129 5.35 31.48 1.86
N HIS A 130 4.32 30.62 1.79
CA HIS A 130 3.07 30.81 2.53
C HIS A 130 2.86 29.80 3.67
N GLY A 131 3.79 28.88 3.85
CA GLY A 131 3.59 27.71 4.70
C GLY A 131 2.68 26.67 4.05
N LEU A 132 2.44 25.58 4.76
CA LEU A 132 1.54 24.52 4.29
C LEU A 132 0.10 24.87 4.68
N LEU A 133 -0.79 24.99 3.68
CA LEU A 133 -2.15 25.47 3.84
C LEU A 133 -3.21 24.39 3.61
N PRO A 134 -4.43 24.53 4.17
CA PRO A 134 -5.52 23.60 3.96
C PRO A 134 -5.99 23.53 2.50
N HIS A 135 -6.79 22.52 2.16
CA HIS A 135 -7.06 22.14 0.77
C HIS A 135 -7.60 23.27 -0.13
N ASN A 136 -8.47 24.13 0.41
CA ASN A 136 -9.20 25.17 -0.32
C ASN A 136 -8.41 26.47 -0.52
N ASN A 137 -7.08 26.43 -0.50
CA ASN A 137 -6.23 27.59 -0.74
C ASN A 137 -5.96 27.83 -2.24
N SER A 138 -5.57 29.06 -2.59
CA SER A 138 -5.30 29.52 -3.96
C SER A 138 -3.86 29.27 -4.45
N TYR A 139 -3.00 28.69 -3.61
CA TYR A 139 -1.56 28.56 -3.84
C TYR A 139 -1.14 27.14 -4.24
N VAL A 140 -2.09 26.29 -4.64
CA VAL A 140 -1.83 24.94 -5.16
C VAL A 140 -1.96 24.99 -6.69
N SER A 141 -0.86 24.75 -7.38
CA SER A 141 -0.80 24.65 -8.85
C SER A 141 -1.23 23.26 -9.31
N GLU A 142 -0.70 22.21 -8.67
CA GLU A 142 -0.92 20.81 -9.07
C GLU A 142 -1.48 19.97 -7.93
N ARG A 143 -2.51 19.17 -8.21
CA ARG A 143 -3.22 18.35 -7.22
C ARG A 143 -2.97 16.86 -7.43
N ILE A 144 -2.46 16.19 -6.40
CA ILE A 144 -2.16 14.75 -6.43
C ILE A 144 -3.29 13.89 -5.84
N ASP A 145 -4.32 14.52 -5.29
CA ASP A 145 -5.43 13.85 -4.61
C ASP A 145 -6.53 13.37 -5.56
N ASN A 146 -7.27 12.35 -5.12
CA ASN A 146 -8.40 11.82 -5.87
C ASN A 146 -9.64 12.69 -5.65
N LYS A 147 -10.18 13.28 -6.72
CA LYS A 147 -11.33 14.21 -6.67
C LYS A 147 -12.56 13.64 -5.94
N ASP A 148 -12.89 12.36 -6.12
CA ASP A 148 -14.06 11.73 -5.49
C ASP A 148 -13.86 11.53 -3.98
N VAL A 149 -12.66 11.12 -3.58
CA VAL A 149 -12.28 11.00 -2.17
C VAL A 149 -12.28 12.37 -1.53
N ASN A 150 -11.73 13.36 -2.24
CA ASN A 150 -11.61 14.72 -1.76
C ASN A 150 -12.98 15.39 -1.56
N GLY A 151 -13.94 15.19 -2.47
CA GLY A 151 -15.31 15.71 -2.33
C GLY A 151 -16.03 15.26 -1.05
N ARG A 152 -15.72 14.07 -0.53
CA ARG A 152 -16.29 13.54 0.73
C ARG A 152 -15.77 14.25 1.98
N ARG A 153 -14.64 14.96 1.88
CA ARG A 153 -14.02 15.69 2.99
C ARG A 153 -14.63 17.11 3.17
N ASN A 154 -15.63 17.50 2.38
CA ASN A 154 -16.45 18.70 2.63
C ASN A 154 -17.36 18.57 3.88
N ARG A 155 -17.41 17.39 4.49
CA ARG A 155 -18.12 17.17 5.76
C ARG A 155 -17.36 17.76 6.94
N LYS A 156 -18.07 17.97 8.05
CA LYS A 156 -17.51 18.41 9.32
C LYS A 156 -16.95 17.24 10.12
N ASP A 157 -15.86 17.49 10.85
CA ASP A 157 -15.34 16.57 11.85
C ASP A 157 -16.29 16.50 13.07
N PRO A 158 -16.34 15.37 13.80
CA PRO A 158 -17.26 15.20 14.93
C PRO A 158 -16.77 15.78 16.26
N ILE A 159 -15.56 16.34 16.33
CA ILE A 159 -14.94 16.83 17.57
C ILE A 159 -15.18 18.33 17.74
N TYR A 160 -14.83 19.11 16.73
CA TYR A 160 -14.90 20.58 16.71
C TYR A 160 -15.93 21.11 15.69
N GLY A 161 -16.49 20.23 14.84
CA GLY A 161 -17.47 20.65 13.84
C GLY A 161 -16.88 21.51 12.71
N LYS A 162 -15.55 21.46 12.51
CA LYS A 162 -14.83 22.16 11.45
C LYS A 162 -14.81 21.29 10.19
N VAL A 163 -14.79 21.91 9.01
CA VAL A 163 -14.78 21.16 7.74
C VAL A 163 -13.42 20.46 7.61
N ILE A 164 -13.40 19.18 7.21
CA ILE A 164 -12.15 18.41 7.12
C ILE A 164 -11.15 19.06 6.13
N HIS A 165 -11.65 19.76 5.10
CA HIS A 165 -10.82 20.54 4.15
C HIS A 165 -10.10 21.74 4.75
N ASP A 166 -10.54 22.23 5.92
CA ASP A 166 -9.93 23.36 6.61
C ASP A 166 -8.78 22.92 7.54
N TYR A 167 -8.40 21.65 7.46
CA TYR A 167 -7.22 21.09 8.07
C TYR A 167 -6.17 20.73 7.01
N VAL A 168 -4.90 20.80 7.41
CA VAL A 168 -3.77 20.24 6.69
C VAL A 168 -3.59 18.78 7.12
N PRO A 169 -3.69 17.81 6.20
CA PRO A 169 -3.52 16.40 6.53
C PRO A 169 -2.03 16.00 6.54
N PHE A 170 -1.63 15.25 7.56
CA PHE A 170 -0.35 14.55 7.59
C PHE A 170 -0.56 13.07 7.88
N TYR A 171 0.28 12.23 7.31
CA TYR A 171 0.25 10.79 7.48
C TYR A 171 1.33 10.37 8.48
N PHE A 172 1.08 9.26 9.19
CA PHE A 172 2.11 8.59 9.99
C PHE A 172 3.06 7.75 9.13
N ASN A 173 2.65 7.39 7.90
CA ASN A 173 3.48 6.69 6.93
C ASN A 173 3.21 7.24 5.51
N PRO A 174 4.23 7.76 4.80
CA PRO A 174 4.04 8.31 3.46
C PRO A 174 3.78 7.20 2.41
N LYS A 175 4.29 5.99 2.63
CA LYS A 175 4.11 4.82 1.76
C LYS A 175 2.75 4.17 2.00
N ASN A 176 1.72 4.89 1.55
CA ASN A 176 0.32 4.57 1.76
C ASN A 176 -0.46 4.44 0.43
N PRO A 177 -1.74 4.04 0.45
CA PRO A 177 -2.54 3.88 -0.76
C PRO A 177 -2.64 5.10 -1.66
N MET A 178 -2.58 6.34 -1.14
CA MET A 178 -2.60 7.55 -1.97
C MET A 178 -1.35 7.63 -2.84
N LEU A 179 -0.17 7.37 -2.26
CA LEU A 179 1.09 7.32 -3.00
C LEU A 179 1.15 6.14 -3.98
N PHE A 180 0.56 5.00 -3.62
CA PHE A 180 0.49 3.81 -4.49
C PHE A 180 -0.35 4.04 -5.74
N VAL A 181 -1.49 4.72 -5.61
CA VAL A 181 -2.33 5.08 -6.77
C VAL A 181 -1.57 6.03 -7.71
N ASN A 182 -0.74 6.91 -7.15
CA ASN A 182 0.10 7.84 -7.89
C ASN A 182 1.51 7.30 -8.24
N ARG A 183 1.77 5.99 -8.15
CA ARG A 183 3.11 5.40 -8.34
C ARG A 183 3.82 5.76 -9.64
N TYR A 184 3.08 6.00 -10.72
CA TYR A 184 3.63 6.38 -12.02
C TYR A 184 4.00 7.87 -12.13
N LYS A 185 3.65 8.68 -11.13
CA LYS A 185 3.91 10.13 -11.06
C LYS A 185 4.91 10.51 -9.97
N GLN A 186 5.57 9.55 -9.33
CA GLN A 186 6.39 9.82 -8.14
C GLN A 186 7.61 10.71 -8.39
N HIS A 187 8.10 10.79 -9.63
CA HIS A 187 9.12 11.78 -10.02
C HIS A 187 8.64 13.25 -9.85
N GLY A 188 7.32 13.49 -9.83
CA GLY A 188 6.73 14.80 -9.53
C GLY A 188 6.27 14.94 -8.07
N ILE A 189 6.35 13.90 -7.24
CA ILE A 189 5.85 13.94 -5.85
C ILE A 189 7.02 14.02 -4.89
N ILE A 190 6.98 15.01 -4.00
CA ILE A 190 7.89 15.13 -2.86
C ILE A 190 7.16 14.79 -1.56
N ILE A 191 7.92 14.26 -0.60
CA ILE A 191 7.42 14.01 0.77
C ILE A 191 8.05 15.07 1.68
N LEU A 192 7.21 15.94 2.22
CA LEU A 192 7.59 16.93 3.23
C LEU A 192 7.53 16.27 4.60
N VAL A 193 8.63 16.35 5.36
CA VAL A 193 8.78 15.68 6.66
C VAL A 193 8.77 16.73 7.77
N PHE A 194 7.72 16.70 8.59
CA PHE A 194 7.48 17.66 9.66
C PHE A 194 7.72 17.07 11.04
N SER A 195 8.05 17.93 12.01
CA SER A 195 8.19 17.55 13.43
C SER A 195 6.90 16.91 13.95
N ASN A 196 7.07 15.90 14.82
CA ASN A 196 5.95 15.32 15.56
C ASN A 196 5.35 16.31 16.58
N ASP A 197 5.97 17.46 16.83
CA ASP A 197 5.42 18.53 17.68
C ASP A 197 4.03 19.02 17.23
N LEU A 198 3.68 18.82 15.96
CA LEU A 198 2.35 19.15 15.44
C LEU A 198 1.22 18.34 16.11
N LEU A 199 1.54 17.21 16.75
CA LEU A 199 0.60 16.44 17.59
C LEU A 199 0.11 17.25 18.80
N PHE A 200 0.88 18.24 19.25
CA PHE A 200 0.54 19.11 20.37
C PHE A 200 -0.17 20.39 19.96
N ARG A 201 -0.36 20.63 18.66
CA ARG A 201 -1.00 21.84 18.15
C ARG A 201 -2.45 21.85 18.63
N GLU A 202 -2.85 22.94 19.29
CA GLU A 202 -4.20 23.12 19.79
C GLU A 202 -5.25 22.89 18.68
N GLY A 203 -6.26 22.06 18.92
CA GLY A 203 -7.28 21.76 17.91
C GLY A 203 -6.82 20.78 16.81
N ALA A 204 -5.59 20.26 16.85
CA ALA A 204 -5.23 19.09 16.06
C ALA A 204 -6.10 17.89 16.44
N ILE A 205 -6.53 17.15 15.43
CA ILE A 205 -7.25 15.89 15.59
C ILE A 205 -6.54 14.81 14.79
N PHE A 206 -6.74 13.56 15.14
CA PHE A 206 -6.21 12.44 14.38
C PHE A 206 -7.27 11.36 14.19
N THR A 207 -7.05 10.50 13.20
CA THR A 207 -8.01 9.50 12.77
C THR A 207 -7.38 8.11 12.76
N ASN A 208 -8.20 7.07 12.93
CA ASN A 208 -7.74 5.68 12.78
C ASN A 208 -7.76 5.18 11.32
N GLY A 209 -7.96 6.07 10.36
CA GLY A 209 -7.96 5.77 8.94
C GLY A 209 -8.28 7.00 8.09
N ASN A 210 -8.51 6.81 6.79
CA ASN A 210 -8.79 7.92 5.88
C ASN A 210 -10.05 8.73 6.29
N ALA A 211 -9.89 10.01 6.63
CA ALA A 211 -10.95 10.89 7.10
C ALA A 211 -12.09 11.13 6.09
N ALA A 212 -11.94 10.70 4.83
CA ALA A 212 -13.02 10.70 3.84
C ALA A 212 -14.00 9.52 3.99
N LYS A 213 -13.67 8.48 4.78
CA LYS A 213 -14.55 7.32 4.98
C LYS A 213 -15.52 7.51 6.14
N ASN A 214 -16.75 7.02 5.96
CA ASN A 214 -17.83 7.16 6.95
C ASN A 214 -17.55 6.46 8.29
N ASN A 215 -16.83 5.34 8.29
CA ASN A 215 -16.55 4.55 9.49
C ASN A 215 -15.24 4.95 10.20
N THR A 216 -14.60 6.06 9.79
CA THR A 216 -13.38 6.56 10.42
C THR A 216 -13.71 7.28 11.71
N LYS A 217 -13.02 6.92 12.79
CA LYS A 217 -13.11 7.59 14.08
C LYS A 217 -12.12 8.75 14.14
N PHE A 218 -12.46 9.79 14.89
CA PHE A 218 -11.66 10.99 15.11
C PHE A 218 -11.38 11.14 16.61
N PHE A 219 -10.21 11.66 16.95
CA PHE A 219 -9.74 11.82 18.32
C PHE A 219 -8.97 13.13 18.45
N SER A 220 -8.97 13.72 19.65
CA SER A 220 -8.24 14.96 19.98
C SER A 220 -7.30 14.84 21.19
N SER A 221 -7.31 13.70 21.89
CA SER A 221 -6.39 13.43 23.00
C SER A 221 -5.35 12.39 22.57
N LEU A 222 -4.06 12.64 22.86
CA LEU A 222 -2.96 11.70 22.62
C LEU A 222 -3.13 10.36 23.34
N ASP A 223 -3.97 10.29 24.38
CA ASP A 223 -4.33 9.02 25.03
C ASP A 223 -5.04 8.06 24.07
N CYS A 224 -5.72 8.59 23.05
CA CYS A 224 -6.41 7.82 22.04
C CYS A 224 -5.49 7.33 20.90
N LEU A 225 -4.18 7.59 20.93
CA LEU A 225 -3.25 7.05 19.92
C LEU A 225 -3.32 5.51 19.87
N GLY A 226 -3.71 4.84 20.96
CA GLY A 226 -3.94 3.40 21.00
C GLY A 226 -5.06 2.87 20.10
N GLU A 227 -5.96 3.73 19.61
CA GLU A 227 -7.05 3.38 18.69
C GLU A 227 -6.61 3.28 17.22
N ILE A 228 -5.39 3.71 16.91
CA ILE A 228 -4.79 3.59 15.58
C ILE A 228 -4.15 2.19 15.46
N ASN A 229 -4.39 1.52 14.34
CA ASN A 229 -3.75 0.24 14.04
C ASN A 229 -2.28 0.45 13.62
N TRP A 230 -1.39 0.61 14.60
CA TRP A 230 0.05 0.83 14.39
C TRP A 230 0.73 -0.32 13.67
N ASP A 231 0.28 -1.56 13.87
CA ASP A 231 0.77 -2.73 13.15
C ASP A 231 0.52 -2.55 11.65
N CYS A 232 -0.69 -2.11 11.27
CA CYS A 232 -0.99 -1.80 9.87
C CYS A 232 -0.22 -0.59 9.36
N ILE A 233 0.02 0.44 10.17
CA ILE A 233 0.78 1.63 9.77
C ILE A 233 2.26 1.30 9.52
N LYS A 234 2.85 0.38 10.29
CA LYS A 234 4.26 0.01 10.19
C LYS A 234 4.52 -1.21 9.29
N ALA A 235 3.50 -1.98 8.93
CA ALA A 235 3.65 -3.16 8.09
C ALA A 235 4.26 -2.87 6.70
N GLU A 236 4.89 -3.86 6.07
CA GLU A 236 5.33 -3.74 4.68
C GLU A 236 4.12 -3.68 3.71
N TYR A 237 3.08 -4.49 3.98
CA TYR A 237 1.88 -4.60 3.15
C TYR A 237 0.61 -4.37 3.98
N TRP A 238 -0.14 -3.31 3.68
CA TRP A 238 -1.44 -3.06 4.31
C TRP A 238 -2.51 -4.06 3.89
N ASN A 239 -2.36 -4.74 2.75
CA ASN A 239 -3.33 -5.75 2.29
C ASN A 239 -3.37 -7.00 3.19
N SER A 240 -2.46 -7.13 4.16
CA SER A 240 -2.51 -8.17 5.18
C SER A 240 -3.55 -7.91 6.28
N PHE A 241 -4.17 -6.73 6.29
CA PHE A 241 -5.19 -6.32 7.25
C PHE A 241 -6.52 -6.12 6.54
N GLU A 242 -7.62 -6.55 7.15
CA GLU A 242 -8.96 -6.51 6.56
C GLU A 242 -9.33 -5.09 6.07
N ASN A 243 -9.09 -4.08 6.91
CA ASN A 243 -9.32 -2.67 6.59
C ASN A 243 -8.05 -1.90 6.23
N GLY A 244 -6.96 -2.61 5.90
CA GLY A 244 -5.62 -2.03 5.90
C GLY A 244 -5.42 -0.86 4.95
N LYS A 245 -6.11 -0.81 3.80
CA LYS A 245 -6.09 0.38 2.94
C LYS A 245 -6.54 1.65 3.67
N SER A 246 -7.58 1.53 4.49
CA SER A 246 -8.11 2.66 5.27
C SER A 246 -7.21 2.97 6.44
N GLU A 247 -6.83 1.95 7.19
CA GLU A 247 -6.02 2.06 8.42
C GLU A 247 -4.63 2.63 8.11
N ARG A 248 -3.99 2.21 7.01
CA ARG A 248 -2.71 2.76 6.52
C ARG A 248 -2.77 4.25 6.18
N MET A 249 -3.96 4.79 5.97
CA MET A 249 -4.21 6.21 5.72
C MET A 249 -4.74 6.93 6.97
N ALA A 250 -4.48 6.40 8.18
CA ALA A 250 -4.62 7.19 9.40
C ALA A 250 -3.82 8.48 9.27
N GLU A 251 -4.43 9.59 9.67
CA GLU A 251 -3.89 10.92 9.49
C GLU A 251 -4.04 11.76 10.76
N ILE A 252 -3.14 12.73 10.92
CA ILE A 252 -3.34 13.88 11.79
C ILE A 252 -3.81 15.05 10.91
N LEU A 253 -4.83 15.74 11.37
CA LEU A 253 -5.45 16.90 10.76
C LEU A 253 -5.09 18.10 11.62
N VAL A 254 -4.15 18.91 11.16
CA VAL A 254 -3.72 20.13 11.86
C VAL A 254 -4.51 21.30 11.29
N PRO A 255 -5.21 22.10 12.11
CA PRO A 255 -6.04 23.16 11.57
C PRO A 255 -5.20 24.26 10.91
N ASP A 256 -5.84 25.03 10.02
CA ASP A 256 -5.30 26.29 9.48
C ASP A 256 -3.93 26.10 8.81
N ARG A 257 -3.01 27.06 8.98
CA ARG A 257 -1.67 27.05 8.38
C ARG A 257 -0.68 26.28 9.27
N VAL A 258 0.21 25.51 8.65
CA VAL A 258 1.42 24.96 9.29
C VAL A 258 2.65 25.71 8.80
N GLU A 259 3.40 26.28 9.73
CA GLU A 259 4.61 27.06 9.44
C GLU A 259 5.75 26.20 8.90
N ILE A 260 6.54 26.78 8.00
CA ILE A 260 7.72 26.09 7.43
C ILE A 260 8.79 25.78 8.49
N ASN A 261 8.79 26.49 9.62
CA ASN A 261 9.70 26.21 10.74
C ASN A 261 9.51 24.80 11.33
N SER A 262 8.35 24.18 11.11
CA SER A 262 8.10 22.80 11.54
C SER A 262 8.58 21.76 10.52
N LEU A 263 9.01 22.18 9.32
CA LEU A 263 9.57 21.29 8.29
C LEU A 263 11.01 20.92 8.64
N CYS A 264 11.26 19.64 8.85
CA CYS A 264 12.58 19.13 9.19
C CYS A 264 13.44 18.89 7.93
N HIS A 265 12.85 18.26 6.91
CA HIS A 265 13.52 17.94 5.65
C HIS A 265 12.52 17.53 4.56
N ILE A 266 13.01 17.41 3.32
CA ILE A 266 12.25 16.93 2.17
C ILE A 266 12.87 15.62 1.68
N ILE A 267 12.03 14.63 1.39
CA ILE A 267 12.44 13.38 0.76
C ILE A 267 12.02 13.41 -0.71
N CYS A 268 12.97 13.06 -1.57
CA CYS A 268 12.82 12.96 -3.02
C CYS A 268 12.91 11.51 -3.50
N PHE A 269 12.26 11.23 -4.63
CA PHE A 269 12.24 9.91 -5.28
C PHE A 269 13.61 9.52 -5.86
N ASP A 270 14.29 10.48 -6.50
CA ASP A 270 15.58 10.30 -7.13
C ASP A 270 16.46 11.56 -7.05
N GLU A 271 17.68 11.44 -7.58
CA GLU A 271 18.67 12.50 -7.58
C GLU A 271 18.29 13.70 -8.48
N SER A 272 17.58 13.45 -9.59
CA SER A 272 17.13 14.52 -10.48
C SER A 272 16.13 15.43 -9.76
N GLN A 273 15.17 14.82 -9.05
CA GLN A 273 14.22 15.56 -8.24
C GLN A 273 14.91 16.29 -7.08
N ARG A 274 15.91 15.67 -6.43
CA ARG A 274 16.70 16.35 -5.37
C ARG A 274 17.37 17.62 -5.88
N VAL A 275 18.03 17.56 -7.03
CA VAL A 275 18.69 18.74 -7.63
C VAL A 275 17.68 19.85 -7.88
N TYR A 276 16.53 19.51 -8.46
CA TYR A 276 15.46 20.48 -8.70
C TYR A 276 14.93 21.12 -7.41
N VAL A 277 14.64 20.30 -6.39
CA VAL A 277 14.21 20.77 -5.06
C VAL A 277 15.27 21.64 -4.40
N LYS A 278 16.56 21.29 -4.49
CA LYS A 278 17.65 22.07 -3.90
C LYS A 278 17.83 23.45 -4.55
N CYS A 279 17.50 23.60 -5.83
CA CYS A 279 17.50 24.92 -6.48
C CYS A 279 16.43 25.85 -5.86
N MET A 280 15.27 25.31 -5.47
CA MET A 280 14.18 26.08 -4.85
C MET A 280 14.37 26.27 -3.33
N ALA A 281 14.94 25.26 -2.66
CA ALA A 281 15.06 25.18 -1.20
C ALA A 281 16.51 24.91 -0.77
N PRO A 282 17.45 25.85 -0.99
CA PRO A 282 18.88 25.61 -0.75
C PRO A 282 19.19 25.29 0.71
N GLU A 283 18.52 25.96 1.65
CA GLU A 283 18.75 25.86 3.09
C GLU A 283 18.08 24.62 3.73
N ILE A 284 17.06 24.03 3.10
CA ILE A 284 16.34 22.88 3.66
C ILE A 284 17.10 21.59 3.35
N LYS A 285 17.22 20.69 4.32
CA LYS A 285 17.81 19.37 4.09
C LYS A 285 16.94 18.58 3.10
N VAL A 286 17.57 18.03 2.06
CA VAL A 286 16.89 17.21 1.03
C VAL A 286 17.59 15.85 0.93
N ILE A 287 16.82 14.77 0.99
CA ILE A 287 17.29 13.39 1.04
C ILE A 287 16.69 12.63 -0.14
N VAL A 288 17.48 11.81 -0.85
CA VAL A 288 16.92 10.79 -1.76
C VAL A 288 16.70 9.51 -0.97
N ASP A 289 15.45 9.04 -0.90
CA ASP A 289 15.14 7.73 -0.32
C ASP A 289 14.01 7.05 -1.09
N ARG A 290 14.40 6.18 -2.02
CA ARG A 290 13.46 5.43 -2.86
C ARG A 290 12.63 4.41 -2.06
N ASN A 291 13.05 4.03 -0.85
CA ASN A 291 12.29 3.06 -0.05
C ASN A 291 10.99 3.67 0.51
N MET A 292 10.92 4.99 0.64
CA MET A 292 9.72 5.75 1.01
C MET A 292 8.67 5.82 -0.11
N TYR A 293 9.00 5.34 -1.30
CA TYR A 293 8.19 5.35 -2.52
C TYR A 293 7.85 3.93 -3.00
N PHE A 294 7.15 3.79 -4.14
CA PHE A 294 6.72 2.48 -4.70
C PHE A 294 7.46 2.11 -5.98
#